data_AF-A0A8T4FKG0-F1
#
_entry.id   AF-A0A8T4FKG0-F1
#
_cell.length_a   1.000
_cell.length_b   1.000
_cell.length_c   1.000
_cell.angle_alpha   90.00
_cell.angle_beta   90.00
_cell.angle_gamma   90.00
#
_symmetry.space_group_name_H-M   'P 1'
#
loop_
_entity.id
_entity.type
_entity.pdbx_description
1 polymer ?
#
loop_
_entity_poly.entity_id
_entity_poly.type
_entity_poly.pdbx_seq_one_letter_code
_entity_poly.pdbx_strand_id
1 'polypeptide(L)'
;MWEIYDALIEKIPDDLTVDEIVVGNGITYVESNGGSGSAPYRNYTERAPQYEGDKFDLSLKEVAELVKSWNFVEASAGNAALLAYYNHPDRVRAKGILSSDKNRVEDRLKDPFINSQKEIQGKKVCVVGHFPLIENLFEPVCDLSIIEWDPGIGDYPYTACEYLIP
;
A
#
# COMPACT_ATOMS: atom_id res chain seq x y z
N MET A 1 -4.91 8.28 16.59
CA MET A 1 -3.80 7.83 15.69
C MET A 1 -4.09 6.48 15.02
N TRP A 2 -5.06 5.68 15.48
CA TRP A 2 -5.48 4.46 14.78
C TRP A 2 -6.75 4.65 13.92
N GLU A 3 -7.36 5.84 13.91
CA GLU A 3 -8.71 6.05 13.38
C GLU A 3 -8.85 5.62 11.91
N ILE A 4 -7.81 5.84 11.09
CA ILE A 4 -7.82 5.41 9.69
C ILE A 4 -7.82 3.88 9.55
N TYR A 5 -7.04 3.16 10.37
CA TYR A 5 -6.98 1.71 10.34
C TYR A 5 -8.28 1.10 10.91
N ASP A 6 -8.79 1.66 12.01
CA ASP A 6 -10.08 1.28 12.59
C ASP A 6 -11.20 1.41 11.55
N ALA A 7 -11.28 2.57 10.88
CA ALA A 7 -12.28 2.82 9.84
C ALA A 7 -12.19 1.83 8.66
N LEU A 8 -10.97 1.38 8.31
CA LEU A 8 -10.77 0.39 7.26
C LEU A 8 -11.20 -1.02 7.69
N ILE A 9 -10.83 -1.44 8.90
CA ILE A 9 -11.12 -2.77 9.46
C ILE A 9 -12.61 -2.94 9.74
N GLU A 10 -13.27 -1.92 10.30
CA GLU A 10 -14.70 -1.96 10.66
C GLU A 10 -15.64 -2.26 9.48
N LYS A 11 -15.21 -1.96 8.25
CA LYS A 11 -16.02 -2.23 7.04
C LYS A 11 -15.98 -3.69 6.58
N ILE A 12 -15.06 -4.51 7.10
CA ILE A 12 -14.97 -5.92 6.76
C ILE A 12 -16.11 -6.67 7.48
N PRO A 13 -16.92 -7.49 6.78
CA PRO A 13 -17.90 -8.37 7.42
C PRO A 13 -17.23 -9.44 8.30
N ASP A 14 -17.87 -9.79 9.42
CA ASP A 14 -17.33 -10.77 10.39
C ASP A 14 -17.35 -12.22 9.87
N ASP A 15 -18.13 -12.49 8.82
CA ASP A 15 -18.31 -13.81 8.22
C ASP A 15 -17.33 -14.12 7.08
N LEU A 16 -16.49 -13.15 6.68
CA LEU A 16 -15.44 -13.40 5.70
C LEU A 16 -14.26 -14.14 6.34
N THR A 17 -13.88 -15.25 5.74
CA THR A 17 -12.70 -16.04 6.10
C THR A 17 -11.55 -15.78 5.14
N VAL A 18 -10.34 -16.09 5.57
CA VAL A 18 -9.18 -16.10 4.68
C VAL A 18 -9.10 -17.44 3.96
N ASP A 19 -8.96 -17.42 2.63
CA ASP A 19 -8.81 -18.63 1.82
C ASP A 19 -7.33 -19.02 1.69
N GLU A 20 -6.44 -18.03 1.54
CA GLU A 20 -5.01 -18.23 1.41
C GLU A 20 -4.20 -17.04 1.96
N ILE A 21 -3.06 -17.34 2.61
CA ILE A 21 -2.03 -16.35 2.95
C ILE A 21 -0.67 -16.88 2.49
N VAL A 22 0.03 -16.10 1.67
CA VAL A 22 1.41 -16.39 1.27
C VAL A 22 2.32 -15.24 1.67
N VAL A 23 3.29 -15.52 2.54
CA VAL A 23 4.33 -14.56 2.92
C VAL A 23 5.56 -14.82 2.03
N GLY A 24 5.77 -13.95 1.04
CA GLY A 24 6.93 -13.99 0.16
C GLY A 24 8.16 -13.33 0.80
N ASN A 25 9.21 -13.07 0.01
CA ASN A 25 10.47 -12.47 0.51
C ASN A 25 10.40 -10.94 0.75
N GLY A 26 9.27 -10.30 0.44
CA GLY A 26 9.09 -8.86 0.58
C GLY A 26 7.68 -8.36 0.25
N ILE A 27 6.77 -9.28 -0.10
CA ILE A 27 5.36 -9.01 -0.35
C ILE A 27 4.56 -10.14 0.30
N THR A 28 3.48 -9.81 1.00
CA THR A 28 2.48 -10.76 1.49
C THR A 28 1.26 -10.72 0.59
N TYR A 29 0.74 -11.89 0.23
CA TYR A 29 -0.50 -12.10 -0.51
C TYR A 29 -1.57 -12.66 0.42
N VAL A 30 -2.81 -12.18 0.28
CA VAL A 30 -4.00 -12.71 0.96
C VAL A 30 -5.14 -12.83 -0.05
N GLU A 31 -5.86 -13.94 0.01
CA GLU A 31 -7.09 -14.18 -0.75
C GLU A 31 -8.29 -14.40 0.18
N SER A 32 -9.45 -13.85 -0.20
CA SER A 32 -10.71 -14.08 0.49
C SER A 32 -11.90 -13.87 -0.45
N ASN A 33 -12.69 -14.92 -0.63
CA ASN A 33 -13.93 -14.96 -1.40
C ASN A 33 -13.77 -14.38 -2.82
N GLY A 34 -12.68 -14.71 -3.52
CA GLY A 34 -12.38 -14.22 -4.87
C GLY A 34 -11.85 -12.78 -4.95
N GLY A 35 -11.63 -12.13 -3.80
CA GLY A 35 -10.83 -10.90 -3.68
C GLY A 35 -9.39 -11.22 -3.31
N SER A 36 -8.45 -10.43 -3.81
CA SER A 36 -7.02 -10.62 -3.53
C SER A 36 -6.32 -9.31 -3.20
N GLY A 37 -5.33 -9.41 -2.32
CA GLY A 37 -4.55 -8.27 -1.85
C GLY A 37 -3.08 -8.62 -1.71
N SER A 38 -2.22 -7.68 -2.09
CA SER A 38 -0.78 -7.81 -1.99
C SER A 38 -0.18 -6.58 -1.33
N ALA A 39 0.58 -6.76 -0.26
CA ALA A 39 1.22 -5.67 0.46
C ALA A 39 2.73 -5.90 0.53
N PRO A 40 3.55 -4.90 0.16
CA PRO A 40 5.00 -4.98 0.37
C PRO A 40 5.34 -4.70 1.84
N TYR A 41 6.49 -5.17 2.28
CA TYR A 41 7.04 -4.85 3.59
C TYR A 41 8.56 -4.78 3.56
N ARG A 42 9.13 -4.00 4.49
CA ARG A 42 10.58 -4.02 4.73
C ARG A 42 10.91 -5.20 5.63
N ASN A 43 11.93 -5.97 5.25
CA ASN A 43 12.49 -7.03 6.09
C ASN A 43 13.14 -6.41 7.33
N TYR A 44 12.33 -6.18 8.36
CA TYR A 44 12.72 -5.66 9.67
C TYR A 44 12.33 -6.72 10.69
N THR A 45 13.32 -7.46 11.19
CA THR A 45 13.13 -8.67 12.02
C THR A 45 13.41 -8.43 13.51
N GLU A 46 13.75 -7.20 13.87
CA GLU A 46 14.10 -6.78 15.23
C GLU A 46 12.87 -6.83 16.15
N ARG A 47 11.68 -6.61 15.60
CA ARG A 47 10.42 -6.82 16.33
C ARG A 47 9.98 -8.27 16.17
N ALA A 48 9.97 -9.03 17.26
CA ALA A 48 9.42 -10.38 17.26
C ALA A 48 7.95 -10.40 16.82
N PRO A 49 7.51 -11.45 16.10
CA PRO A 49 6.09 -11.69 15.82
C PRO A 49 5.27 -11.62 17.11
N GLN A 50 4.12 -10.98 17.07
CA GLN A 50 3.17 -10.89 18.18
C GLN A 50 2.05 -11.92 18.06
N TYR A 51 1.79 -12.43 16.86
CA TYR A 51 0.78 -13.44 16.61
C TYR A 51 1.35 -14.84 16.85
N GLU A 52 0.75 -15.59 17.78
CA GLU A 52 1.18 -16.93 18.19
C GLU A 52 0.23 -18.06 17.73
N GLY A 53 -0.83 -17.74 16.97
CA GLY A 53 -1.86 -18.70 16.54
C GLY A 53 -1.56 -19.44 15.22
N ASP A 54 -2.48 -20.34 14.84
CA ASP A 54 -2.46 -20.96 13.51
C ASP A 54 -3.23 -20.09 12.51
N LYS A 55 -2.62 -19.84 11.35
CA LYS A 55 -3.04 -18.78 10.41
C LYS A 55 -4.35 -19.10 9.69
N PHE A 56 -4.82 -20.34 9.76
CA PHE A 56 -5.94 -20.84 8.95
C PHE A 56 -7.32 -20.70 9.61
N ASP A 57 -7.40 -20.39 10.91
CA ASP A 57 -8.68 -20.28 11.64
C ASP A 57 -9.14 -18.83 11.86
N LEU A 58 -8.44 -17.86 11.26
CA LEU A 58 -8.78 -16.45 11.40
C LEU A 58 -9.79 -15.98 10.34
N SER A 59 -10.74 -15.17 10.77
CA SER A 59 -11.53 -14.32 9.88
C SER A 59 -10.63 -13.30 9.16
N LEU A 60 -11.09 -12.83 8.00
CA LEU A 60 -10.40 -11.77 7.26
C LEU A 60 -10.24 -10.50 8.11
N LYS A 61 -11.22 -10.21 8.98
CA LYS A 61 -11.17 -9.07 9.89
C LYS A 61 -10.05 -9.23 10.93
N GLU A 62 -9.93 -10.40 11.56
CA GLU A 62 -8.84 -10.67 12.52
C GLU A 62 -7.47 -10.59 11.86
N VAL A 63 -7.31 -11.07 10.63
CA VAL A 63 -6.06 -10.88 9.88
C VAL A 63 -5.82 -9.40 9.57
N ALA A 64 -6.85 -8.67 9.16
CA ALA A 64 -6.73 -7.23 8.88
C ALA A 64 -6.29 -6.41 10.11
N GLU A 65 -6.64 -6.82 11.33
CA GLU A 65 -6.16 -6.17 12.56
C GLU A 65 -4.64 -6.18 12.71
N LEU A 66 -3.96 -7.18 12.11
CA LEU A 66 -2.50 -7.26 12.11
C LEU A 66 -1.82 -6.05 11.44
N VAL A 67 -2.55 -5.24 10.66
CA VAL A 67 -2.02 -3.99 10.07
C VAL A 67 -1.48 -3.02 11.13
N LYS A 68 -1.93 -3.16 12.39
CA LYS A 68 -1.48 -2.37 13.54
C LYS A 68 -0.26 -2.98 14.26
N SER A 69 0.23 -4.13 13.80
CA SER A 69 1.43 -4.76 14.37
C SER A 69 2.67 -3.91 14.10
N TRP A 70 3.57 -3.89 15.08
CA TRP A 70 4.90 -3.29 14.91
C TRP A 70 5.89 -4.26 14.23
N ASN A 71 5.50 -5.52 14.03
CA ASN A 71 6.23 -6.43 13.15
C ASN A 71 5.73 -6.22 11.71
N PHE A 72 6.61 -5.78 10.80
CA PHE A 72 6.19 -5.41 9.45
C PHE A 72 5.75 -6.59 8.58
N VAL A 73 6.15 -7.82 8.90
CA VAL A 73 5.65 -9.03 8.21
C VAL A 73 4.18 -9.26 8.57
N GLU A 74 3.82 -9.08 9.84
CA GLU A 74 2.43 -9.16 10.30
C GLU A 74 1.59 -7.99 9.77
N ALA A 75 2.14 -6.77 9.83
CA ALA A 75 1.48 -5.58 9.28
C ALA A 75 1.20 -5.72 7.79
N SER A 76 2.12 -6.35 7.05
CA SER A 76 1.94 -6.72 5.65
C SER A 76 0.75 -7.66 5.46
N ALA A 77 0.62 -8.70 6.29
CA ALA A 77 -0.51 -9.62 6.21
C ALA A 77 -1.84 -8.90 6.45
N GLY A 78 -1.91 -8.02 7.46
CA GLY A 78 -3.10 -7.23 7.71
C GLY A 78 -3.43 -6.25 6.59
N ASN A 79 -2.42 -5.57 6.02
CA ASN A 79 -2.64 -4.70 4.88
C ASN A 79 -3.08 -5.48 3.63
N ALA A 80 -2.52 -6.66 3.38
CA ALA A 80 -2.93 -7.55 2.30
C ALA A 80 -4.39 -8.02 2.49
N ALA A 81 -4.81 -8.34 3.72
CA ALA A 81 -6.20 -8.66 4.04
C ALA A 81 -7.16 -7.48 3.79
N LEU A 82 -6.79 -6.26 4.18
CA LEU A 82 -7.53 -5.04 3.83
C LEU A 82 -7.69 -4.93 2.30
N LEU A 83 -6.60 -5.11 1.55
CA LEU A 83 -6.62 -5.02 0.10
C LEU A 83 -7.47 -6.13 -0.53
N ALA A 84 -7.45 -7.37 -0.02
CA ALA A 84 -8.31 -8.44 -0.50
C ALA A 84 -9.80 -8.08 -0.38
N TYR A 85 -10.17 -7.39 0.70
CA TYR A 85 -11.51 -6.83 0.86
C TYR A 85 -11.76 -5.68 -0.13
N TYR A 86 -10.99 -4.58 -0.06
CA TYR A 86 -11.29 -3.36 -0.81
C TYR A 86 -11.12 -3.51 -2.33
N ASN A 87 -10.17 -4.33 -2.78
CA ASN A 87 -9.87 -4.57 -4.19
C ASN A 87 -10.69 -5.71 -4.80
N HIS A 88 -11.62 -6.31 -4.04
CA HIS A 88 -12.50 -7.35 -4.56
C HIS A 88 -13.20 -6.87 -5.85
N PRO A 89 -13.20 -7.65 -6.95
CA PRO A 89 -13.68 -7.20 -8.25
C PRO A 89 -15.10 -6.62 -8.24
N ASP A 90 -16.02 -7.21 -7.50
CA ASP A 90 -17.39 -6.66 -7.35
C ASP A 90 -17.43 -5.31 -6.65
N ARG A 91 -16.60 -5.08 -5.62
CA ARG A 91 -16.56 -3.80 -4.90
C ARG A 91 -15.95 -2.71 -5.76
N VAL A 92 -14.86 -3.05 -6.49
CA VAL A 92 -14.22 -2.16 -7.46
C VAL A 92 -15.22 -1.77 -8.57
N ARG A 93 -15.93 -2.74 -9.14
CA ARG A 93 -16.99 -2.50 -10.14
C ARG A 93 -18.13 -1.64 -9.61
N ALA A 94 -18.59 -1.90 -8.37
CA ALA A 94 -19.66 -1.12 -7.74
C ALA A 94 -19.26 0.35 -7.51
N LYS A 95 -17.97 0.66 -7.46
CA LYS A 95 -17.43 2.03 -7.41
C LYS A 95 -17.21 2.66 -8.79
N GLY A 96 -17.55 1.97 -9.87
CA GLY A 96 -17.35 2.45 -11.23
C GLY A 96 -15.88 2.45 -11.68
N ILE A 97 -15.00 1.77 -10.94
CA ILE A 97 -13.58 1.63 -11.33
C ILE A 97 -13.50 0.55 -12.40
N LEU A 98 -13.19 0.97 -13.63
CA LEU A 98 -13.05 0.07 -14.77
C LEU A 98 -11.67 -0.60 -14.76
N SER A 99 -11.63 -1.90 -14.49
CA SER A 99 -10.47 -2.72 -14.84
C SER A 99 -10.51 -2.97 -16.35
N SER A 100 -9.45 -2.63 -17.08
CA SER A 100 -9.35 -2.95 -18.50
C SER A 100 -9.15 -4.46 -18.65
N ASP A 101 -10.02 -5.14 -19.39
CA ASP A 101 -9.82 -6.58 -19.72
C ASP A 101 -8.59 -6.83 -20.62
N LYS A 102 -7.82 -5.79 -20.98
CA LYS A 102 -6.67 -5.86 -21.89
C LYS A 102 -5.59 -4.89 -21.43
N ASN A 103 -4.37 -5.41 -21.24
CA ASN A 103 -3.14 -4.64 -21.08
C ASN A 103 -2.93 -3.75 -22.32
N ARG A 104 -3.46 -2.52 -22.31
CA ARG A 104 -3.28 -1.57 -23.41
C ARG A 104 -2.24 -0.54 -23.00
N VAL A 105 -1.46 -0.08 -23.97
CA VAL A 105 -0.49 1.03 -23.81
C VAL A 105 -1.16 2.29 -23.24
N GLU A 106 -2.46 2.45 -23.47
CA GLU A 106 -3.33 3.49 -22.93
C GLU A 106 -3.39 3.51 -21.39
N ASP A 107 -3.08 2.40 -20.70
CA ASP A 107 -3.03 2.36 -19.23
C ASP A 107 -1.84 3.16 -18.64
N ARG A 108 -0.82 3.53 -19.45
CA ARG A 108 0.22 4.49 -19.02
C ARG A 108 -0.35 5.89 -18.77
N LEU A 109 -1.46 6.25 -19.43
CA LEU A 109 -2.22 7.47 -19.13
C LEU A 109 -3.08 7.33 -17.87
N LYS A 110 -2.93 6.26 -17.09
CA LYS A 110 -3.51 6.13 -15.74
C LYS A 110 -2.43 6.18 -14.67
N ASP A 111 -1.15 6.25 -15.05
CA ASP A 111 -0.06 6.44 -14.10
C ASP A 111 -0.26 7.78 -13.37
N PRO A 112 -0.31 7.77 -12.03
CA PRO A 112 -0.61 8.97 -11.25
C PRO A 112 0.46 10.05 -11.45
N PHE A 113 1.74 9.67 -11.63
CA PHE A 113 2.82 10.61 -11.82
C PHE A 113 2.72 11.28 -13.20
N ILE A 114 2.52 10.49 -14.27
CA ILE A 114 2.36 11.05 -15.62
C ILE A 114 1.15 11.99 -15.68
N ASN A 115 0.03 11.59 -15.07
CA ASN A 115 -1.21 12.38 -15.13
C ASN A 115 -1.16 13.68 -14.31
N SER A 116 -0.42 13.70 -13.21
CA SER A 116 -0.34 14.89 -12.35
C SER A 116 0.63 15.95 -12.85
N GLN A 117 1.43 15.69 -13.91
CA GLN A 117 2.50 16.60 -14.36
C GLN A 117 2.03 18.05 -14.60
N LYS A 118 0.83 18.23 -15.18
CA LYS A 118 0.26 19.58 -15.38
C LYS A 118 -0.13 20.25 -14.07
N GLU A 119 -0.64 19.48 -13.11
CA GLU A 119 -1.13 20.01 -11.84
C GLU A 119 0.01 20.44 -10.92
N ILE A 120 1.19 19.82 -11.05
CA ILE A 120 2.35 20.09 -10.20
C ILE A 120 3.28 21.17 -10.74
N GLN A 121 3.02 21.70 -11.94
CA GLN A 121 3.95 22.61 -12.61
C GLN A 121 4.27 23.86 -11.75
N GLY A 122 5.55 24.08 -11.46
CA GLY A 122 6.05 25.19 -10.65
C GLY A 122 5.70 25.12 -9.16
N LYS A 123 5.16 24.00 -8.68
CA LYS A 123 4.81 23.79 -7.26
C LYS A 123 5.93 23.09 -6.50
N LYS A 124 5.82 23.12 -5.17
CA LYS A 124 6.58 22.23 -4.28
C LYS A 124 5.87 20.89 -4.19
N VAL A 125 6.60 19.81 -4.44
CA VAL A 125 6.07 18.44 -4.42
C VAL A 125 6.98 17.59 -3.57
N CYS A 126 6.41 16.99 -2.52
CA CYS A 126 7.09 16.02 -1.67
C CYS A 126 6.58 14.62 -1.99
N VAL A 127 7.47 13.69 -2.31
CA VAL A 127 7.15 12.26 -2.54
C VAL A 127 7.79 11.44 -1.42
N VAL A 128 7.00 10.65 -0.70
CA VAL A 128 7.49 9.68 0.28
C VAL A 128 7.58 8.33 -0.41
N GLY A 129 8.81 7.85 -0.63
CA GLY A 129 9.11 6.72 -1.50
C GLY A 129 9.80 7.14 -2.79
N HIS A 130 10.85 6.43 -3.19
CA HIS A 130 11.62 6.64 -4.40
C HIS A 130 11.11 5.66 -5.47
N PHE A 131 10.24 6.18 -6.33
CA PHE A 131 9.67 5.43 -7.43
C PHE A 131 10.58 5.49 -8.66
N PRO A 132 10.72 4.40 -9.43
CA PRO A 132 11.56 4.41 -10.62
C PRO A 132 11.18 5.55 -11.58
N LEU A 133 12.18 6.32 -12.02
CA LEU A 133 12.07 7.42 -12.99
C LEU A 133 11.34 8.68 -12.48
N ILE A 134 11.01 8.78 -11.19
CA ILE A 134 10.26 9.92 -10.66
C ILE A 134 11.01 11.24 -10.86
N GLU A 135 12.33 11.23 -10.73
CA GLU A 135 13.18 12.41 -10.87
C GLU A 135 13.09 12.95 -12.29
N ASN A 136 13.24 12.06 -13.29
CA ASN A 136 13.12 12.40 -14.70
C ASN A 136 11.74 12.96 -15.06
N LEU A 137 10.69 12.51 -14.37
CA LEU A 137 9.32 12.95 -14.62
C LEU A 137 8.99 14.28 -13.93
N PHE A 138 9.48 14.50 -12.70
CA PHE A 138 9.00 15.58 -11.83
C PHE A 138 10.00 16.73 -11.69
N GLU A 139 11.31 16.47 -11.58
CA GLU A 139 12.32 17.54 -11.43
C GLU A 139 12.25 18.61 -12.53
N PRO A 140 11.98 18.30 -13.82
CA PRO A 140 11.91 19.33 -14.85
C PRO A 140 10.69 20.25 -14.72
N VAL A 141 9.67 19.87 -13.95
CA VAL A 141 8.37 20.56 -13.91
C VAL A 141 8.02 21.13 -12.53
N CYS A 142 8.59 20.63 -11.44
CA CYS A 142 8.30 21.08 -10.08
C CYS A 142 9.55 21.15 -9.19
N ASP A 143 9.42 21.80 -8.04
CA ASP A 143 10.40 21.75 -6.94
C ASP A 143 10.17 20.43 -6.17
N LEU A 144 10.93 19.39 -6.54
CA LEU A 144 10.76 18.03 -6.05
C LEU A 144 11.62 17.77 -4.80
N SER A 145 11.01 17.16 -3.79
CA SER A 145 11.70 16.54 -2.66
C SER A 145 11.27 15.07 -2.56
N ILE A 146 12.23 14.16 -2.50
CA ILE A 146 11.98 12.72 -2.32
C ILE A 146 12.45 12.36 -0.91
N ILE A 147 11.59 11.69 -0.14
CA ILE A 147 11.89 11.22 1.21
C ILE A 147 11.92 9.70 1.20
N GLU A 148 13.00 9.14 1.75
CA GLU A 148 13.19 7.70 1.84
C GLU A 148 13.68 7.22 3.20
N TRP A 149 13.44 5.95 3.48
CA TRP A 149 14.03 5.29 4.64
C TRP A 149 15.53 5.06 4.46
N ASP A 150 15.93 4.59 3.26
CA ASP A 150 17.33 4.41 2.86
C ASP A 150 17.61 5.37 1.68
N PRO A 151 17.83 6.69 1.95
CA PRO A 151 17.86 7.70 0.90
C PRO A 151 19.01 7.47 -0.10
N GLY A 152 18.68 7.60 -1.38
CA GLY A 152 19.66 7.65 -2.47
C GLY A 152 20.38 8.98 -2.55
N ILE A 153 21.19 9.15 -3.60
CA ILE A 153 21.85 10.43 -3.88
C ILE A 153 20.77 11.45 -4.28
N GLY A 154 20.65 12.53 -3.50
CA GLY A 154 19.68 13.60 -3.75
C GLY A 154 18.39 13.49 -2.92
N ASP A 155 18.12 12.33 -2.33
CA ASP A 155 16.95 12.10 -1.49
C ASP A 155 17.17 12.61 -0.05
N TYR A 156 16.08 12.85 0.65
CA TYR A 156 16.04 13.22 2.06
C TYR A 156 15.75 12.00 2.96
N PRO A 157 16.30 11.94 4.19
CA PRO A 157 15.98 10.88 5.13
C PRO A 157 14.55 11.03 5.67
N TYR A 158 13.96 9.93 6.14
CA TYR A 158 12.59 9.90 6.68
C TYR A 158 12.29 10.94 7.77
N THR A 159 13.30 11.34 8.55
CA THR A 159 13.16 12.38 9.59
C THR A 159 12.88 13.78 9.03
N ALA A 160 13.06 14.00 7.72
CA ALA A 160 12.75 15.26 7.05
C ALA A 160 11.25 15.47 6.79
N CYS A 161 10.39 14.45 6.99
CA CYS A 161 8.94 14.55 6.82
C CYS A 161 8.34 15.75 7.56
N GLU A 162 8.77 16.01 8.80
CA GLU A 162 8.29 17.10 9.65
C GLU A 162 8.62 18.52 9.11
N TYR A 163 9.52 18.63 8.12
CA TYR A 163 9.97 19.90 7.56
C TYR A 163 9.57 20.11 6.10
N LEU A 164 9.36 19.01 5.36
CA LEU A 164 9.11 19.05 3.91
C LEU A 164 7.64 18.81 3.53
N ILE A 165 6.84 18.20 4.42
CA ILE A 165 5.42 17.91 4.18
C ILE A 165 4.47 19.07 4.60
N PRO A 166 4.70 19.81 5.71
CA PRO A 166 3.85 20.94 6.09
C PRO A 166 3.83 22.10 5.07
#